data_AF-A0A378H5D2-F1
#
_entry.id   AF-A0A378H5D2-F1
#
_cell.length_a   1.000
_cell.length_b   1.000
_cell.length_c   1.000
_cell.angle_alpha   90.00
_cell.angle_beta   90.00
_cell.angle_gamma   90.00
#
_symmetry.space_group_name_H-M   'P 1'
#
loop_
_entity.id
_entity.type
_entity.pdbx_description
1 polymer ?
#
loop_
_entity_poly.entity_id
_entity_poly.type
_entity_poly.pdbx_seq_one_letter_code
_entity_poly.pdbx_strand_id
1 'polypeptide(L)' 'MKGETRRRRGFIAQQAEKADDLYTFLGIEQEIDGEKFKVMNVDYTAIIADLVTVAQGLLVKNQELERRISVLEGI' A
#
# COMPACT_ATOMS: atom_id res chain seq x y z
N MET A 1 -12.19 7.39 17.75
CA MET A 1 -11.10 8.35 18.02
C MET A 1 -11.68 9.77 18.08
N LYS A 2 -12.06 10.28 19.26
CA LYS A 2 -12.41 11.70 19.43
C LYS A 2 -11.17 12.43 19.98
N GLY A 3 -10.70 13.46 19.29
CA GLY A 3 -9.62 14.35 19.75
C GLY A 3 -8.22 14.13 19.15
N GLU A 4 -8.04 13.20 18.22
CA GLU A 4 -6.75 13.03 17.52
C GLU A 4 -6.65 14.05 16.38
N THR A 5 -5.74 15.04 16.51
CA THR A 5 -5.52 16.11 15.51
C THR A 5 -4.27 15.90 14.65
N ARG A 6 -3.50 14.82 14.90
CA ARG A 6 -2.28 14.54 14.14
C ARG A 6 -2.61 14.22 12.69
N ARG A 7 -1.89 14.86 11.76
CA ARG A 7 -1.92 14.50 10.34
C ARG A 7 -1.32 13.10 10.17
N ARG A 8 -2.05 12.21 9.52
CA ARG A 8 -1.60 10.86 9.17
C ARG A 8 -1.54 10.72 7.65
N ARG A 9 -0.55 9.98 7.17
CA ARG A 9 -0.51 9.48 5.79
C ARG A 9 -1.03 8.04 5.83
N GLY A 10 -1.75 7.64 4.79
CA GLY A 10 -2.33 6.31 4.68
C GLY A 10 -3.21 6.22 3.45
N PHE A 11 -3.93 5.12 3.36
CA PHE A 11 -4.85 4.84 2.27
C PHE A 11 -6.30 4.95 2.75
N ILE A 12 -7.19 5.30 1.82
CA ILE A 12 -8.63 5.20 2.03
C ILE A 12 -9.03 3.79 1.55
N ALA A 13 -9.68 3.00 2.41
CA ALA A 13 -9.99 1.60 2.11
C ALA A 13 -10.78 1.44 0.80
N GLN A 14 -11.80 2.27 0.59
CA GLN A 14 -12.61 2.27 -0.64
C GLN A 14 -11.83 2.69 -1.90
N GLN A 15 -10.68 3.37 -1.75
CA GLN A 15 -9.78 3.65 -2.86
C GLN A 15 -8.81 2.49 -3.08
N ALA A 16 -8.33 1.87 -2.00
CA ALA A 16 -7.45 0.71 -2.06
C ALA A 16 -8.12 -0.50 -2.71
N GLU A 17 -9.39 -0.79 -2.35
CA GLU A 17 -10.21 -1.85 -2.95
C GLU A 17 -10.33 -1.72 -4.49
N LYS A 18 -10.37 -0.48 -5.01
CA LYS A 18 -10.43 -0.24 -6.46
C LYS A 18 -9.11 -0.54 -7.16
N ALA A 19 -7.99 -0.50 -6.44
CA ALA A 19 -6.70 -0.85 -6.98
C ALA A 19 -6.50 -2.37 -6.95
N ASP A 20 -6.79 -2.99 -5.81
CA ASP A 20 -6.74 -4.44 -5.59
C ASP A 20 -7.64 -4.81 -4.41
N ASP A 21 -8.43 -5.88 -4.51
CA ASP A 21 -9.34 -6.31 -3.45
C ASP A 21 -8.59 -6.89 -2.24
N LEU A 22 -7.38 -7.45 -2.45
CA LEU A 22 -6.49 -7.93 -1.39
C LEU A 22 -6.02 -6.82 -0.46
N TYR A 23 -6.13 -5.56 -0.85
CA TYR A 23 -5.74 -4.42 -0.03
C TYR A 23 -6.79 -4.03 1.01
N THR A 24 -7.91 -4.75 1.06
CA THR A 24 -8.96 -4.47 2.04
C THR A 24 -9.54 -5.71 2.67
N PHE A 25 -10.11 -5.54 3.85
CA PHE A 25 -10.90 -6.57 4.51
C PHE A 25 -12.05 -5.94 5.29
N LEU A 26 -13.15 -6.68 5.42
CA LEU A 26 -14.24 -6.32 6.32
C LEU A 26 -13.89 -6.72 7.74
N GLY A 27 -13.89 -5.74 8.64
CA GLY A 27 -13.67 -5.99 10.06
C GLY A 27 -14.88 -6.64 10.74
N ILE A 28 -14.79 -6.73 12.07
CA ILE A 28 -15.88 -7.18 12.92
C ILE A 28 -17.05 -6.19 12.81
N GLU A 29 -18.27 -6.72 12.88
CA GLU A 29 -19.49 -5.92 12.94
C GLU A 29 -19.47 -5.02 14.18
N GLN A 30 -19.73 -3.73 13.97
CA GLN A 30 -19.74 -2.71 15.00
C GLN A 30 -21.11 -2.03 15.01
N GLU A 31 -21.58 -1.68 16.19
CA GLU A 31 -22.76 -0.85 16.38
C GLU A 31 -22.31 0.61 16.54
N ILE A 32 -22.72 1.49 15.63
CA ILE A 32 -22.48 2.93 15.73
C ILE A 32 -23.82 3.63 15.55
N ASP A 33 -24.16 4.50 16.50
CA ASP A 33 -25.42 5.24 16.54
C ASP A 33 -26.68 4.35 16.43
N GLY A 34 -26.61 3.12 16.95
CA GLY A 34 -27.71 2.14 16.95
C GLY A 34 -27.84 1.30 15.68
N GLU A 35 -27.01 1.55 14.67
CA GLU A 35 -26.95 0.75 13.44
C GLU A 35 -25.73 -0.19 13.45
N LYS A 36 -25.95 -1.42 12.99
CA LYS A 36 -24.89 -2.43 12.86
C LYS A 36 -24.30 -2.39 11.46
N PHE A 37 -22.98 -2.22 11.38
CA PHE A 37 -22.25 -2.29 10.11
C PHE A 37 -20.87 -2.90 10.26
N LYS A 38 -20.37 -3.43 9.14
CA LYS A 38 -18.98 -3.86 9.02
C LYS A 38 -18.15 -2.73 8.46
N VAL A 39 -17.11 -2.34 9.20
CA VAL A 39 -16.16 -1.32 8.74
C VAL A 39 -15.17 -1.96 7.77
N MET A 40 -15.01 -1.35 6.60
CA MET A 40 -13.97 -1.71 5.64
C MET A 40 -12.62 -1.14 6.10
N ASN A 41 -11.61 -2.01 6.20
CA ASN A 41 -10.26 -1.66 6.62
C ASN A 41 -9.27 -1.88 5.48
N VAL A 42 -8.11 -1.23 5.60
CA VAL A 42 -6.97 -1.43 4.70
C VAL A 42 -6.10 -2.56 5.25
N ASP A 43 -5.73 -3.53 4.41
CA ASP A 43 -4.66 -4.46 4.68
C ASP A 43 -3.32 -3.83 4.27
N TYR A 44 -2.65 -3.23 5.24
CA TYR A 44 -1.34 -2.61 5.02
C TYR A 44 -0.26 -3.65 4.73
N THR A 45 -0.40 -4.89 5.19
CA THR A 45 0.59 -5.94 4.96
C THR A 45 0.61 -6.33 3.48
N ALA A 46 -0.57 -6.50 2.87
CA ALA A 46 -0.69 -6.76 1.44
C ALA A 46 -0.06 -5.64 0.60
N ILE A 47 -0.41 -4.38 0.89
CA ILE A 47 0.14 -3.21 0.18
C ILE A 47 1.67 -3.12 0.33
N ILE A 48 2.20 -3.34 1.54
CA ILE A 48 3.64 -3.27 1.80
C ILE A 48 4.38 -4.40 1.09
N ALA A 49 3.83 -5.62 1.06
CA ALA A 49 4.44 -6.74 0.35
C ALA A 49 4.61 -6.44 -1.16
N ASP A 50 3.59 -5.86 -1.78
CA ASP A 50 3.65 -5.46 -3.19
C ASP A 50 4.60 -4.28 -3.40
N LEU A 51 4.62 -3.30 -2.49
CA LEU A 51 5.56 -2.20 -2.54
C LEU A 51 7.02 -2.69 -2.47
N VAL A 52 7.31 -3.65 -1.59
CA VAL A 52 8.64 -4.27 -1.49
C VAL A 52 9.00 -4.98 -2.80
N THR A 53 8.06 -5.74 -3.37
CA THR A 53 8.26 -6.44 -4.64
C THR A 53 8.57 -5.46 -5.78
N VAL A 54 7.81 -4.37 -5.89
CA VAL A 54 8.05 -3.31 -6.89
C VAL A 54 9.40 -2.65 -6.66
N ALA A 55 9.74 -2.30 -5.42
CA ALA A 55 11.02 -1.66 -5.09
C ALA A 55 12.22 -2.56 -5.44
N GLN A 56 12.15 -3.86 -5.12
CA GLN A 56 13.17 -4.84 -5.50
C GLN A 56 13.30 -4.95 -7.03
N GLY A 57 12.18 -5.00 -7.75
CA GLY A 57 12.19 -5.01 -9.22
C GLY A 57 12.82 -3.75 -9.82
N LEU A 58 12.56 -2.58 -9.23
CA LEU A 58 13.18 -1.32 -9.65
C LEU A 58 14.68 -1.28 -9.36
N LEU A 59 15.13 -1.80 -8.21
CA LEU A 59 16.54 -1.91 -7.88
C LEU A 59 17.30 -2.78 -8.89
N VAL A 60 16.75 -3.94 -9.25
CA VAL A 60 17.35 -4.83 -10.26
C VAL A 60 17.44 -4.13 -11.61
N LYS A 61 16.36 -3.45 -12.04
CA LYS A 61 16.37 -2.68 -13.29
C LYS A 61 17.38 -1.55 -13.27
N ASN A 62 17.54 -0.88 -12.14
CA ASN A 62 18.49 0.22 -11.98
C ASN A 62 19.93 -0.28 -12.12
N GLN A 63 20.29 -1.38 -11.42
CA GLN A 63 21.60 -2.02 -11.55
C GLN A 63 21.91 -2.48 -12.99
N GLU A 64 20.90 -2.98 -13.70
CA GLU A 64 21.06 -3.35 -15.11
C GLU A 64 21.32 -2.13 -16.00
N LEU A 65 20.60 -1.03 -15.76
CA LEU A 65 20.82 0.22 -16.49
C LEU A 65 22.20 0.81 -16.20
N GLU A 66 22.63 0.83 -14.94
CA GLU A 66 23.98 1.26 -14.55
C GLU A 66 25.05 0.44 -15.27
N ARG A 67 24.91 -0.89 -15.31
CA ARG A 67 25.85 -1.76 -16.04
C ARG A 67 25.89 -1.44 -17.54
N ARG A 68 24.73 -1.23 -18.17
CA ARG A 68 24.65 -0.88 -19.59
C ARG A 68 25.29 0.46 -19.88
N ILE A 69 25.13 1.43 -18.99
CA ILE A 69 25.77 2.75 -19.09
C ILE A 69 27.29 2.59 -19.00
N SER A 70 27.82 1.85 -18.01
CA SER A 70 29.27 1.58 -17.89
C SER A 70 29.86 0.98 -19.16
N VAL A 71 29.19 -0.03 -19.74
CA VAL A 71 29.62 -0.65 -21.01
C VAL A 71 29.64 0.37 -22.16
N LEU A 72 28.64 1.25 -22.25
CA LEU A 72 28.56 2.27 -23.31
C LEU A 72 29.60 3.38 -23.13
N GLU A 73 29.89 3.75 -21.88
CA GLU A 73 30.86 4.79 -21.53
C GLU A 73 32.30 4.26 -21.53
N GLY A 74 32.50 2.94 -21.65
CA GLY A 74 33.82 2.31 -21.68
C GLY A 74 34.54 2.33 -20.34
N ILE A 75 33.78 2.39 -19.24
CA ILE A 75 34.25 2.37 -17.84
C ILE A 75 33.85 1.08 -17.13
#